data_AF-A0A2W7ATE1-F1
#
_entry.id   AF-A0A2W7ATE1-F1
#
_cell.length_a   1.000
_cell.length_b   1.000
_cell.length_c   1.000
_cell.angle_alpha   90.00
_cell.angle_beta   90.00
_cell.angle_gamma   90.00
#
_symmetry.space_group_name_H-M   'P 1'
#
loop_
_entity.id
_entity.type
_entity.pdbx_description
1 polymer ?
#
loop_
_entity_poly.entity_id
_entity_poly.type
_entity_poly.pdbx_seq_one_letter_code
_entity_poly.pdbx_strand_id
1 'polypeptide(L)'
;MRFPETAKSTTSLAFSLGLIGAIATTGWYYVIVPYRKTPQKPAFSNDIKAAPAPKSPIAEIKVQPIPVPTVKAKPKSNDAKYQGKVNASIGLVFRADPNQAARNVGGADFNTKVAVIKETPDREWVFVRNENTKEEGWVRTGNINKE
;
A
#
# COMPACT_ATOMS: atom_id res chain seq x y z
N MET A 1 -21.39 51.26 61.23
CA MET A 1 -22.05 50.77 59.99
C MET A 1 -21.21 49.63 59.41
N ARG A 2 -21.72 48.40 59.40
CA ARG A 2 -21.03 47.26 58.75
C ARG A 2 -21.54 47.14 57.32
N PHE A 3 -20.66 47.32 56.35
CA PHE A 3 -20.98 47.07 54.94
C PHE A 3 -21.20 45.56 54.71
N PRO A 4 -22.15 45.15 53.86
CA PRO A 4 -22.41 43.73 53.62
C PRO A 4 -21.22 43.09 52.89
N GLU A 5 -20.63 42.04 53.48
CA GLU A 5 -19.49 41.27 52.92
C GLU A 5 -19.80 40.62 51.55
N THR A 6 -21.09 40.46 51.22
CA THR A 6 -21.56 39.82 49.98
C THR A 6 -21.18 40.58 48.72
N ALA A 7 -21.06 41.92 48.78
CA ALA A 7 -20.70 42.75 47.63
C ALA A 7 -19.23 42.58 47.19
N LYS A 8 -18.34 42.21 48.12
CA LYS A 8 -16.92 41.94 47.82
C LYS A 8 -16.73 40.57 47.15
N SER A 9 -17.57 39.60 47.53
CA SER A 9 -17.52 38.23 47.01
C SER A 9 -18.00 38.13 45.55
N THR A 10 -19.10 38.80 45.20
CA THR A 10 -19.63 38.80 43.82
C THR A 10 -18.70 39.48 42.83
N THR A 11 -18.04 40.57 43.24
CA THR A 11 -17.05 41.27 42.40
C THR A 11 -15.81 40.41 42.16
N SER A 12 -15.32 39.71 43.18
CA SER A 12 -14.19 38.76 43.06
C SER A 12 -14.55 37.55 42.18
N LEU A 13 -15.78 37.05 42.30
CA LEU A 13 -16.28 35.95 41.46
C LEU A 13 -16.40 36.37 39.98
N ALA A 14 -16.95 37.56 39.72
CA ALA A 14 -17.05 38.08 38.35
C ALA A 14 -15.66 38.31 37.73
N PHE A 15 -14.71 38.84 38.52
CA PHE A 15 -13.34 39.05 38.08
C PHE A 15 -12.62 37.73 37.76
N SER A 16 -12.74 36.72 38.62
CA SER A 16 -12.12 35.41 38.39
C SER A 16 -12.71 34.67 37.19
N LEU A 17 -14.03 34.72 36.98
CA LEU A 17 -14.67 34.18 35.77
C LEU A 17 -14.24 34.93 34.51
N GLY A 18 -14.08 36.24 34.58
CA GLY A 18 -13.53 37.05 33.49
C GLY A 18 -12.09 36.64 33.13
N LEU A 19 -11.25 36.41 34.13
CA LEU A 19 -9.87 35.96 33.94
C LEU A 19 -9.80 34.57 33.28
N ILE A 20 -10.61 33.62 33.76
CA ILE A 20 -10.69 32.27 33.20
C ILE A 20 -11.20 32.32 31.75
N GLY A 21 -12.24 33.11 31.49
CA GLY A 21 -12.76 33.32 30.14
C GLY A 21 -11.71 33.91 29.18
N ALA A 22 -10.93 34.90 29.64
CA ALA A 22 -9.86 35.50 28.86
C ALA A 22 -8.74 34.51 28.53
N ILE A 23 -8.34 33.67 29.50
CA ILE A 23 -7.34 32.62 29.28
C ILE A 23 -7.85 31.56 28.30
N ALA A 24 -9.10 31.10 28.47
CA ALA A 24 -9.71 30.09 27.60
C ALA A 24 -9.85 30.58 26.15
N THR A 25 -10.31 31.81 25.96
CA THR A 25 -10.44 32.42 24.61
C THR A 25 -9.09 32.64 23.95
N THR A 26 -8.09 33.12 24.71
CA THR A 26 -6.72 33.28 24.22
C THR A 26 -6.11 31.93 23.82
N GLY A 27 -6.22 30.92 24.67
CA GLY A 27 -5.73 29.56 24.38
C GLY A 27 -6.40 28.96 23.14
N TRP A 28 -7.72 29.11 23.02
CA TRP A 28 -8.45 28.63 21.84
C TRP A 28 -7.98 29.32 20.55
N TYR A 29 -7.81 30.64 20.57
CA TYR A 29 -7.43 31.41 19.38
C TYR A 29 -5.99 31.11 18.92
N TYR A 30 -5.04 31.02 19.85
CA TYR A 30 -3.63 30.86 19.49
C TYR A 30 -3.17 29.40 19.40
N VAL A 31 -3.83 28.48 20.09
CA VAL A 31 -3.46 27.06 20.05
C VAL A 31 -4.37 26.31 19.08
N ILE A 32 -5.70 26.43 19.19
CA ILE A 32 -6.60 25.51 18.48
C ILE A 32 -6.89 25.95 17.04
N VAL A 33 -7.17 27.24 16.81
CA VAL A 33 -7.48 27.76 15.46
C VAL A 33 -6.39 27.48 14.42
N PRO A 34 -5.08 27.66 14.68
CA PRO A 34 -4.06 27.43 13.65
C PRO A 34 -3.96 25.96 13.20
N TYR A 35 -4.24 24.98 14.07
CA TYR A 35 -4.13 23.55 13.73
C TYR A 35 -5.39 22.95 13.09
N ARG A 36 -6.44 23.76 12.87
CA ARG A 36 -7.65 23.31 12.17
C ARG A 36 -7.55 23.38 10.64
N LYS A 37 -6.48 23.97 10.11
CA LYS A 37 -6.27 24.02 8.66
C LYS A 37 -5.78 22.65 8.20
N THR A 38 -6.56 22.01 7.33
CA THR A 38 -6.10 20.81 6.63
C THR A 38 -4.88 21.17 5.78
N PRO A 39 -3.79 20.38 5.82
CA PRO A 39 -2.67 20.60 4.92
C PRO A 39 -3.18 20.52 3.48
N GLN A 40 -2.81 21.49 2.64
CA GLN A 40 -3.11 21.40 1.22
C GLN A 40 -2.39 20.18 0.65
N LYS A 41 -3.06 19.44 -0.24
CA LYS A 41 -2.40 18.34 -0.94
C LYS A 41 -1.17 18.89 -1.66
N PRO A 42 0.01 18.25 -1.56
CA PRO A 42 1.14 18.63 -2.37
C PRO A 42 0.77 18.47 -3.85
N ALA A 43 1.05 19.49 -4.67
CA ALA A 43 0.90 19.42 -6.11
C ALA A 43 2.17 18.81 -6.69
N PHE A 44 2.06 17.62 -7.28
CA PHE A 44 3.15 17.01 -8.02
C PHE A 44 3.11 17.48 -9.48
N SER A 45 4.26 17.47 -10.16
CA SER A 45 4.32 17.81 -11.60
C SER A 45 3.41 16.93 -12.47
N ASN A 46 3.03 15.73 -11.99
CA ASN A 46 2.08 14.83 -12.66
C ASN A 46 0.60 15.20 -12.44
N ASP A 47 0.28 16.17 -11.58
CA ASP A 47 -1.11 16.59 -11.27
C ASP A 47 -1.63 17.67 -12.24
N ILE A 48 -0.77 18.29 -13.05
CA ILE A 48 -1.11 19.33 -14.02
C ILE A 48 -1.57 18.71 -15.34
N LYS A 49 -2.45 17.72 -15.26
CA LYS A 49 -3.33 17.29 -16.35
C LYS A 49 -4.28 16.24 -15.80
N ALA A 50 -5.50 16.66 -15.46
CA ALA A 50 -6.62 15.80 -15.82
C ALA A 50 -6.59 15.73 -17.35
N ALA A 51 -5.92 14.71 -17.89
CA ALA A 51 -6.04 14.40 -19.29
C ALA A 51 -7.55 14.30 -19.57
N PRO A 52 -8.09 15.00 -20.59
CA PRO A 52 -9.46 14.72 -21.00
C PRO A 52 -9.55 13.22 -21.24
N ALA A 53 -10.58 12.59 -20.67
CA ALA A 53 -10.87 11.18 -20.96
C ALA A 53 -10.80 11.04 -22.49
N PRO A 54 -9.93 10.18 -23.03
CA PRO A 54 -9.84 10.03 -24.47
C PRO A 54 -11.23 9.64 -24.94
N LYS A 55 -11.86 10.47 -25.77
CA LYS A 55 -12.97 10.01 -26.61
C LYS A 55 -12.37 8.91 -27.44
N SER A 56 -12.59 7.65 -27.05
CA SER A 56 -12.17 6.50 -27.84
C SER A 56 -12.62 6.72 -29.27
N PRO A 57 -11.71 6.90 -30.23
CA PRO A 57 -12.01 6.41 -31.55
C PRO A 57 -12.01 4.90 -31.33
N ILE A 58 -13.19 4.29 -31.30
CA ILE A 58 -13.30 2.87 -31.63
C ILE A 58 -13.00 2.81 -33.13
N ALA A 59 -11.75 3.10 -33.49
CA ALA A 59 -11.15 2.57 -34.68
C ALA A 59 -11.08 1.08 -34.38
N GLU A 60 -11.86 0.32 -35.13
CA GLU A 60 -11.90 -1.12 -35.15
C GLU A 60 -10.47 -1.65 -35.12
N ILE A 61 -10.00 -2.01 -33.91
CA ILE A 61 -8.73 -2.66 -33.73
C ILE A 61 -8.93 -4.01 -34.38
N LYS A 62 -8.44 -4.14 -35.62
CA LYS A 62 -8.16 -5.44 -36.22
C LYS A 62 -7.31 -6.18 -35.20
N VAL A 63 -7.93 -7.11 -34.49
CA VAL A 63 -7.31 -7.93 -33.45
C VAL A 63 -6.15 -8.65 -34.12
N GLN A 64 -4.94 -8.09 -34.01
CA GLN A 64 -3.76 -8.89 -34.18
C GLN A 64 -3.82 -9.93 -33.07
N PRO A 65 -3.68 -11.23 -33.38
CA PRO A 65 -3.64 -12.25 -32.35
C PRO A 65 -2.59 -11.83 -31.33
N ILE A 66 -3.04 -11.55 -30.11
CA ILE A 66 -2.14 -11.46 -28.96
C ILE A 66 -1.31 -12.75 -29.05
N PRO A 67 0.02 -12.69 -29.12
CA PRO A 67 0.82 -13.89 -29.06
C PRO A 67 0.44 -14.59 -27.77
N VAL A 68 -0.32 -15.67 -27.88
CA VAL A 68 -0.58 -16.58 -26.77
C VAL A 68 0.81 -16.90 -26.24
N PRO A 69 1.10 -16.64 -24.95
CA PRO A 69 2.41 -16.90 -24.41
C PRO A 69 2.78 -18.32 -24.79
N THR A 70 3.80 -18.47 -25.64
CA THR A 70 4.42 -19.76 -25.84
C THR A 70 5.13 -20.02 -24.52
N VAL A 71 4.42 -20.66 -23.59
CA VAL A 71 4.97 -21.21 -22.36
C VAL A 71 6.00 -22.25 -22.81
N LYS A 72 7.23 -21.80 -23.07
CA LYS A 72 8.35 -22.71 -23.28
C LYS A 72 8.60 -23.37 -21.93
N ALA A 73 8.40 -24.69 -21.94
CA ALA A 73 8.46 -25.64 -20.84
C ALA A 73 7.24 -25.64 -19.94
N LYS A 74 6.28 -26.53 -20.28
CA LYS A 74 5.40 -27.20 -19.32
C LYS A 74 6.29 -28.07 -18.43
N PRO A 75 6.55 -27.73 -17.15
CA PRO A 75 7.26 -28.64 -16.27
C PRO A 75 6.29 -29.76 -15.90
N LYS A 76 6.72 -31.02 -16.04
CA LYS A 76 5.88 -32.16 -15.68
C LYS A 76 5.47 -32.02 -14.21
N SER A 77 4.30 -32.52 -13.86
CA SER A 77 3.71 -32.46 -12.51
C SER A 77 4.57 -33.12 -11.40
N ASN A 78 5.79 -33.57 -11.71
CA ASN A 78 6.70 -34.29 -10.82
C ASN A 78 8.13 -33.70 -10.80
N ASP A 79 8.33 -32.48 -11.34
CA ASP A 79 9.66 -31.82 -11.40
C ASP A 79 9.96 -30.92 -10.18
N ALA A 80 9.17 -31.00 -9.11
CA ALA A 80 9.42 -30.20 -7.91
C ALA A 80 10.69 -30.70 -7.21
N LYS A 81 11.71 -29.84 -7.10
CA LYS A 81 12.93 -30.14 -6.34
C LYS A 81 12.64 -30.20 -4.84
N TYR A 82 11.83 -29.26 -4.36
CA TYR A 82 11.39 -29.18 -2.97
C TYR A 82 10.14 -28.31 -2.84
N GLN A 83 9.43 -28.47 -1.73
CA GLN A 83 8.32 -27.60 -1.34
C GLN A 83 8.82 -26.46 -0.45
N GLY A 84 8.15 -25.33 -0.55
CA GLY A 84 8.40 -24.20 0.32
C GLY A 84 7.14 -23.42 0.60
N LYS A 85 7.23 -22.55 1.60
CA LYS A 85 6.14 -21.70 2.06
C LYS A 85 6.51 -20.24 1.90
N VAL A 86 5.60 -19.45 1.33
CA VAL A 86 5.81 -18.01 1.15
C VAL A 86 5.89 -17.33 2.51
N ASN A 87 7.00 -16.65 2.80
CA ASN A 87 7.24 -15.94 4.06
C ASN A 87 6.97 -14.43 3.97
N ALA A 88 6.75 -13.91 2.76
CA ALA A 88 6.48 -12.50 2.52
C ALA A 88 5.06 -12.14 2.98
N SER A 89 4.95 -11.23 3.95
CA SER A 89 3.66 -10.83 4.55
C SER A 89 2.67 -10.22 3.57
N ILE A 90 3.17 -9.56 2.52
CA ILE A 90 2.36 -8.97 1.44
C ILE A 90 2.04 -9.96 0.29
N GLY A 91 2.49 -11.21 0.41
CA GLY A 91 2.47 -12.18 -0.68
C GLY A 91 3.66 -12.04 -1.63
N LEU A 92 3.66 -12.87 -2.68
CA LEU A 92 4.77 -13.02 -3.62
C LEU A 92 4.25 -12.90 -5.05
N VAL A 93 4.88 -12.03 -5.84
CA VAL A 93 4.52 -11.82 -7.25
C VAL A 93 5.40 -12.70 -8.14
N PHE A 94 4.77 -13.44 -9.04
CA PHE A 94 5.45 -14.29 -10.00
C PHE A 94 5.78 -13.50 -11.27
N ARG A 95 7.02 -13.65 -11.74
CA ARG A 95 7.55 -12.94 -12.91
C ARG A 95 7.74 -13.88 -14.10
N ALA A 96 7.58 -13.36 -15.31
CA ALA A 96 7.76 -14.16 -16.53
C ALA A 96 9.22 -14.64 -16.72
N ASP A 97 10.18 -13.84 -16.28
CA ASP A 97 11.62 -14.06 -16.43
C ASP A 97 12.33 -13.76 -15.10
N PRO A 98 13.55 -14.30 -14.85
CA PRO A 98 14.33 -14.07 -13.63
C PRO A 98 14.95 -12.67 -13.61
N ASN A 99 14.09 -11.66 -13.67
CA ASN A 99 14.45 -10.25 -13.71
C ASN A 99 13.37 -9.42 -13.02
N GLN A 100 13.76 -8.40 -12.25
CA GLN A 100 12.83 -7.51 -11.54
C GLN A 100 11.93 -6.70 -12.49
N ALA A 101 12.42 -6.39 -13.69
CA ALA A 101 11.67 -5.64 -14.70
C ALA A 101 10.72 -6.54 -15.54
N ALA A 102 10.74 -7.86 -15.33
CA ALA A 102 9.87 -8.76 -16.07
C ALA A 102 8.40 -8.55 -15.70
N ARG A 103 7.51 -8.82 -16.67
CA ARG A 103 6.06 -8.71 -16.45
C ARG A 103 5.57 -9.65 -15.35
N ASN A 104 4.49 -9.27 -14.69
CA ASN A 104 3.80 -10.08 -13.70
C ASN A 104 2.98 -11.16 -14.43
N VAL A 105 3.04 -12.40 -13.93
CA VAL A 105 2.31 -13.55 -14.51
C VAL A 105 1.43 -14.28 -13.49
N GLY A 106 1.43 -13.83 -12.23
CA GLY A 106 0.62 -14.42 -11.17
C GLY A 106 1.17 -14.09 -9.79
N GLY A 107 0.78 -14.87 -8.79
CA GLY A 107 1.32 -14.74 -7.45
C GLY A 107 0.90 -15.83 -6.46
N ALA A 108 1.34 -15.66 -5.23
CA ALA A 108 0.96 -16.50 -4.10
C ALA A 108 0.83 -15.65 -2.84
N ASP A 109 -0.20 -15.93 -2.05
CA ASP A 109 -0.43 -15.23 -0.78
C ASP A 109 0.58 -15.67 0.29
N PHE A 110 0.69 -14.87 1.35
CA PHE A 110 1.46 -15.24 2.54
C PHE A 110 1.04 -16.64 3.05
N ASN A 111 2.01 -17.43 3.49
CA ASN A 111 1.82 -18.81 3.95
C ASN A 111 1.32 -19.82 2.90
N THR A 112 1.21 -19.44 1.63
CA THR A 112 0.85 -20.39 0.56
C THR A 112 1.98 -21.37 0.29
N LYS A 113 1.63 -22.64 0.02
CA LYS A 113 2.56 -23.67 -0.41
C LYS A 113 2.91 -23.49 -1.89
N VAL A 114 4.20 -23.50 -2.17
CA VAL A 114 4.76 -23.38 -3.51
C VAL A 114 5.77 -24.49 -3.77
N ALA A 115 5.73 -25.06 -4.96
CA ALA A 115 6.69 -26.06 -5.39
C ALA A 115 7.80 -25.37 -6.19
N VAL A 116 9.06 -25.55 -5.78
CA VAL A 116 10.22 -25.01 -6.49
C VAL A 116 10.67 -25.99 -7.57
N ILE A 117 10.71 -25.54 -8.82
CA ILE A 117 10.95 -26.40 -9.99
C ILE A 117 12.34 -26.14 -10.58
N LYS A 118 12.75 -24.88 -10.69
CA LYS A 118 14.07 -24.49 -11.22
C LYS A 118 14.70 -23.38 -10.40
N GLU A 119 16.00 -23.23 -10.54
CA GLU A 119 16.78 -22.15 -9.95
C GLU A 119 17.75 -21.64 -11.00
N THR A 120 18.07 -20.35 -10.97
CA THR A 120 19.13 -19.78 -11.79
C THR A 120 20.51 -20.21 -11.27
N PRO A 121 21.57 -20.20 -12.11
CA PRO A 121 22.92 -20.61 -11.69
C PRO A 121 23.50 -19.79 -10.53
N ASP A 122 23.15 -18.51 -10.46
CA ASP A 122 23.48 -17.55 -9.40
C ASP A 122 22.61 -17.71 -8.14
N ARG A 123 21.57 -18.56 -8.18
CA ARG A 123 20.60 -18.80 -7.11
C ARG A 123 19.84 -17.56 -6.63
N GLU A 124 19.86 -16.46 -7.38
CA GLU A 124 19.06 -15.27 -7.05
C GLU A 124 17.57 -15.47 -7.32
N TRP A 125 17.23 -16.32 -8.30
CA TRP A 125 15.85 -16.53 -8.75
C TRP A 125 15.49 -18.00 -8.75
N VAL A 126 14.27 -18.28 -8.33
CA VAL A 126 13.67 -19.61 -8.37
C VAL A 126 12.37 -19.58 -9.15
N PHE A 127 12.16 -20.60 -9.98
CA PHE A 127 10.92 -20.80 -10.72
C PHE A 127 10.00 -21.67 -9.88
N VAL A 128 8.83 -21.16 -9.55
CA VAL A 128 7.89 -21.77 -8.60
C VAL A 128 6.52 -21.96 -9.22
N ARG A 129 5.79 -22.93 -8.68
CA ARG A 129 4.38 -23.18 -8.97
C ARG A 129 3.56 -23.03 -7.70
N ASN A 130 2.49 -22.25 -7.75
CA ASN A 130 1.50 -22.15 -6.68
C ASN A 130 0.66 -23.44 -6.65
N GLU A 131 0.58 -24.11 -5.50
CA GLU A 131 -0.17 -25.36 -5.38
C GLU A 131 -1.69 -25.15 -5.43
N ASN A 132 -2.19 -23.97 -5.07
CA ASN A 132 -3.61 -23.65 -5.09
C ASN A 132 -4.06 -23.25 -6.50
N THR A 133 -3.45 -22.21 -7.06
CA THR A 133 -3.87 -21.60 -8.34
C THR A 133 -3.24 -22.26 -9.57
N LYS A 134 -2.22 -23.10 -9.37
CA LYS A 134 -1.39 -23.71 -10.44
C LYS A 134 -0.67 -22.68 -11.33
N GLU A 135 -0.62 -21.41 -10.90
CA GLU A 135 0.17 -20.37 -11.55
C GLU A 135 1.66 -20.62 -11.37
N GLU A 136 2.46 -20.20 -12.35
CA GLU A 136 3.90 -20.41 -12.37
C GLU A 136 4.66 -19.12 -12.69
N GLY A 137 5.84 -18.97 -12.11
CA GLY A 137 6.78 -17.93 -12.52
C GLY A 137 8.01 -17.83 -11.65
N TRP A 138 8.86 -16.88 -12.00
CA TRP A 138 10.11 -16.57 -11.32
C TRP A 138 9.88 -15.67 -10.11
N VAL A 139 10.56 -15.98 -9.02
CA VAL A 139 10.55 -15.20 -7.78
C VAL A 139 11.95 -15.13 -7.20
N ARG A 140 12.24 -14.08 -6.44
CA ARG A 140 13.56 -13.89 -5.84
C ARG A 140 13.76 -14.82 -4.64
N THR A 141 14.90 -15.50 -4.60
CA THR A 141 15.34 -16.34 -3.48
C THR A 141 15.34 -15.52 -2.19
N GLY A 142 14.82 -16.10 -1.10
CA GLY A 142 14.71 -15.46 0.23
C GLY A 142 13.28 -15.18 0.67
N ASN A 143 12.32 -15.14 -0.27
CA ASN A 143 10.90 -14.94 0.04
C ASN A 143 10.12 -16.26 0.25
N ILE A 144 10.84 -17.38 0.32
CA ILE A 144 10.30 -18.73 0.46
C ILE A 144 11.14 -19.47 1.50
N ASN A 145 10.49 -19.97 2.55
CA ASN A 145 11.10 -20.88 3.51
C ASN A 145 10.95 -22.31 2.99
N LYS A 146 12.04 -23.10 3.04
CA LYS A 146 11.98 -24.53 2.70
C LYS A 146 11.20 -25.26 3.79
N GLU A 147 10.31 -26.17 3.38
CA GLU A 147 9.54 -27.07 4.26
C GLU A 147 10.19 -28.46 4.30
#